data_AF-A0A2N5YTQ0-F1
#
_entry.id   AF-A0A2N5YTQ0-F1
#
_cell.length_a   1.000
_cell.length_b   1.000
_cell.length_c   1.000
_cell.angle_alpha   90.00
_cell.angle_beta   90.00
_cell.angle_gamma   90.00
#
_symmetry.space_group_name_H-M   'P 1'
#
loop_
_entity.id
_entity.type
_entity.pdbx_description
1 polymer ?
#
loop_
_entity_poly.entity_id
_entity_poly.type
_entity_poly.pdbx_seq_one_letter_code
_entity_poly.pdbx_strand_id
1 'polypeptide(L)'
;MANRRDLKKDLNWLTHEVISDCLIYLEFNKVKDETPVAKIIDKIITKRSEAFTKINENTSAMNKREVKDKFNSIVNEFFDTANSCFEDLSKLSKK
;
A
#
# COMPACT_ATOMS: atom_id res chain seq x y z
N MET A 1 -7.44 -17.05 12.65
CA MET A 1 -7.70 -16.01 11.63
C MET A 1 -6.49 -15.11 11.71
N ALA A 2 -5.74 -14.89 10.61
CA ALA A 2 -4.57 -13.99 10.63
C ALA A 2 -5.00 -12.73 11.38
N ASN A 3 -4.35 -12.47 12.52
CA ASN A 3 -4.90 -11.53 13.48
C ASN A 3 -4.89 -10.14 12.82
N ARG A 4 -5.73 -9.19 13.25
CA ARG A 4 -5.73 -7.82 12.68
C ARG A 4 -4.32 -7.19 12.66
N ARG A 5 -3.45 -7.61 13.57
CA ARG A 5 -2.03 -7.21 13.66
C ARG A 5 -1.16 -7.88 12.59
N ASP A 6 -1.40 -9.13 12.19
CA ASP A 6 -0.70 -9.81 11.09
C ASP A 6 -1.05 -9.14 9.78
N LEU A 7 -2.34 -8.90 9.51
CA LEU A 7 -2.77 -8.16 8.33
C LEU A 7 -2.10 -6.78 8.24
N LYS A 8 -2.03 -6.04 9.35
CA LYS A 8 -1.32 -4.74 9.38
C LYS A 8 0.18 -4.87 9.12
N LYS A 9 0.82 -5.95 9.58
CA LYS A 9 2.23 -6.21 9.28
C LYS A 9 2.43 -6.47 7.79
N ASP A 10 1.56 -7.25 7.18
CA ASP A 10 1.62 -7.55 5.74
C ASP A 10 1.45 -6.27 4.91
N LEU A 11 0.48 -5.42 5.28
CA LEU A 11 0.29 -4.12 4.62
C LEU A 11 1.51 -3.19 4.82
N ASN A 12 2.07 -3.13 6.03
CA ASN A 12 3.30 -2.35 6.28
C ASN A 12 4.48 -2.89 5.48
N TRP A 13 4.65 -4.21 5.42
CA TRP A 13 5.70 -4.84 4.63
C TRP A 13 5.58 -4.44 3.16
N LEU A 14 4.40 -4.58 2.58
CA LEU A 14 4.18 -4.19 1.19
C LEU A 14 4.35 -2.67 0.96
N THR A 15 3.96 -1.81 1.90
CA THR A 15 4.31 -0.38 1.84
C THR A 15 5.82 -0.18 1.80
N HIS A 16 6.57 -0.87 2.66
CA HIS A 16 8.03 -0.74 2.70
C HIS A 16 8.69 -1.21 1.40
N GLU A 17 8.21 -2.30 0.78
CA GLU A 17 8.72 -2.74 -0.53
C GLU A 17 8.53 -1.66 -1.60
N VAL A 18 7.32 -1.08 -1.71
CA VAL A 18 7.05 0.01 -2.67
C VAL A 18 7.97 1.22 -2.43
N ILE A 19 8.15 1.62 -1.18
CA ILE A 19 9.02 2.75 -0.83
C ILE A 19 10.49 2.41 -1.12
N SER A 20 10.93 1.20 -0.80
CA SER A 20 12.29 0.74 -1.06
C SER A 20 12.62 0.82 -2.55
N ASP A 21 11.73 0.32 -3.41
CA ASP A 21 11.91 0.41 -4.87
C ASP A 21 11.94 1.86 -5.36
N CYS A 22 11.11 2.74 -4.81
CA CYS A 22 11.13 4.17 -5.11
C CYS A 22 12.48 4.82 -4.74
N LEU A 23 13.03 4.48 -3.57
CA LEU A 23 14.32 5.00 -3.12
C LEU A 23 15.48 4.46 -3.96
N ILE A 24 15.46 3.16 -4.28
CA ILE A 24 16.43 2.54 -5.20
C ILE A 24 16.38 3.26 -6.55
N TYR A 25 15.19 3.52 -7.08
CA TYR A 25 15.04 4.26 -8.33
C TYR A 25 15.70 5.65 -8.27
N LEU A 26 15.51 6.41 -7.18
CA LEU A 26 16.13 7.73 -6.99
C LEU A 26 17.65 7.67 -6.86
N GLU A 27 18.19 6.63 -6.22
CA GLU A 27 19.65 6.48 -6.06
C GLU A 27 20.33 6.17 -7.41
N PHE A 28 19.74 5.28 -8.21
CA PHE A 28 20.35 4.84 -9.47
C PHE A 28 20.05 5.75 -10.66
N ASN A 29 18.90 6.42 -10.66
CA ASN A 29 18.56 7.41 -11.67
C ASN A 29 18.87 8.78 -11.08
N LYS A 30 19.84 9.51 -11.64
CA LYS A 30 20.15 10.90 -11.25
C LYS A 30 19.02 11.84 -11.69
N VAL A 31 17.82 11.63 -11.15
CA VAL A 31 16.61 12.35 -11.53
C VAL A 31 16.77 13.79 -11.10
N LYS A 32 16.51 14.73 -12.03
CA LYS A 32 16.49 16.16 -11.70
C LYS A 32 15.24 16.57 -10.91
N ASP A 33 14.18 15.75 -10.98
CA ASP A 33 12.91 15.99 -10.32
C ASP A 33 12.42 14.71 -9.63
N GLU A 34 12.41 14.74 -8.30
CA GLU A 34 11.96 13.64 -7.44
C GLU A 34 10.44 13.68 -7.19
N THR A 35 9.76 14.76 -7.60
CA THR A 35 8.33 14.98 -7.37
C THR A 35 7.45 13.81 -7.81
N PRO A 36 7.68 13.17 -8.99
CA PRO A 36 6.88 12.02 -9.41
C PRO A 36 7.01 10.83 -8.45
N VAL A 37 8.22 10.58 -7.93
CA VAL A 37 8.49 9.48 -7.00
C VAL A 37 7.89 9.79 -5.62
N ALA A 38 8.03 11.03 -5.15
CA ALA A 38 7.42 11.48 -3.90
C ALA A 38 5.90 11.30 -3.89
N LYS A 39 5.21 11.54 -5.03
CA LYS A 39 3.77 11.28 -5.18
C LYS A 39 3.42 9.79 -5.06
N ILE A 40 4.27 8.89 -5.57
CA ILE A 40 4.06 7.44 -5.45
C ILE A 40 4.18 7.03 -3.98
N ILE A 41 5.20 7.53 -3.28
CA ILE A 41 5.42 7.28 -1.85
C ILE A 41 4.23 7.80 -1.02
N ASP A 42 3.78 9.02 -1.27
CA ASP A 42 2.64 9.61 -0.56
C ASP A 42 1.34 8.81 -0.78
N LYS A 43 1.09 8.36 -2.01
CA LYS A 43 -0.07 7.52 -2.37
C LYS A 43 -0.10 6.23 -1.55
N ILE A 44 1.01 5.48 -1.46
CA ILE A 44 1.02 4.22 -0.72
C ILE A 44 0.93 4.43 0.80
N ILE A 45 1.54 5.49 1.34
CA ILE A 45 1.46 5.84 2.77
C ILE A 45 0.03 6.23 3.16
N THR A 46 -0.63 7.03 2.32
CA THR A 46 -2.02 7.44 2.51
C THR A 46 -2.93 6.22 2.49
N LYS A 47 -2.80 5.34 1.49
CA LYS A 47 -3.63 4.14 1.38
C LYS A 47 -3.42 3.18 2.56
N ARG A 48 -2.19 3.04 3.05
CA ARG A 48 -1.89 2.24 4.26
C ARG A 48 -2.60 2.80 5.49
N SER A 49 -2.60 4.12 5.64
CA SER A 49 -3.25 4.80 6.76
C SER A 49 -4.78 4.61 6.71
N GLU A 50 -5.38 4.74 5.53
CA GLU A 50 -6.81 4.42 5.31
C GLU A 50 -7.13 2.97 5.66
N ALA A 51 -6.32 2.01 5.18
CA ALA A 51 -6.51 0.59 5.45
C ALA A 51 -6.44 0.31 6.96
N PHE A 52 -5.53 0.96 7.69
CA PHE A 52 -5.40 0.81 9.14
C PHE A 52 -6.64 1.31 9.88
N THR A 53 -7.19 2.45 9.46
CA THR A 53 -8.45 2.97 9.99
C THR A 53 -9.59 1.98 9.75
N LYS A 54 -9.76 1.50 8.51
CA LYS A 54 -10.79 0.50 8.16
C LYS A 54 -10.64 -0.82 8.94
N ILE A 55 -9.40 -1.25 9.20
CA ILE A 55 -9.13 -2.47 10.00
C ILE A 55 -9.46 -2.27 11.48
N ASN A 56 -9.27 -1.06 12.01
CA ASN A 56 -9.52 -0.72 13.40
C ASN A 56 -11.01 -0.53 13.73
N GLU A 57 -11.82 -0.17 12.74
CA GLU A 57 -13.26 -0.03 12.91
C GLU A 57 -13.90 -1.24 13.62
N ASN A 58 -14.88 -0.93 14.47
CA ASN A 58 -15.58 -1.94 15.24
C ASN A 58 -16.36 -2.89 14.32
N THR A 59 -16.24 -4.19 14.57
CA THR A 59 -16.93 -5.25 13.83
C THR A 59 -17.93 -6.01 14.69
N SER A 60 -18.27 -5.49 15.88
CA SER A 60 -19.18 -6.18 16.83
C SER A 60 -20.59 -6.36 16.30
N ALA A 61 -21.03 -5.51 15.36
CA ALA A 61 -22.31 -5.63 14.68
C ALA A 61 -22.28 -6.54 13.42
N MET A 62 -21.09 -7.03 13.02
CA MET A 62 -20.91 -7.80 11.79
C MET A 62 -20.84 -9.29 12.08
N ASN A 63 -21.41 -10.10 11.20
CA ASN A 63 -21.24 -11.56 11.24
C ASN A 63 -19.85 -11.97 10.70
N LYS A 64 -19.46 -13.23 10.93
CA LYS A 64 -18.12 -13.74 10.54
C LYS A 64 -17.83 -13.59 9.04
N ARG A 65 -18.85 -13.71 8.18
CA ARG A 65 -18.70 -13.58 6.72
C ARG A 65 -18.45 -12.12 6.34
N GLU A 66 -19.23 -11.20 6.88
CA GLU A 66 -19.08 -9.76 6.67
C GLU A 66 -17.69 -9.26 7.11
N VAL A 67 -17.19 -9.74 8.26
CA VAL A 67 -15.84 -9.41 8.72
C VAL A 67 -14.76 -9.88 7.74
N LYS A 68 -14.92 -11.11 7.23
CA LYS A 68 -13.98 -11.66 6.25
C LYS A 68 -14.03 -10.88 4.93
N ASP A 69 -15.21 -10.60 4.42
CA ASP A 69 -15.43 -9.88 3.16
C ASP A 69 -14.87 -8.44 3.26
N LYS A 70 -15.07 -7.78 4.41
CA LYS A 70 -14.46 -6.47 4.70
C LYS A 70 -12.94 -6.52 4.60
N PHE A 71 -12.28 -7.46 5.29
CA PHE A 71 -10.81 -7.53 5.27
C PHE A 71 -10.27 -7.90 3.89
N ASN A 72 -10.94 -8.82 3.17
CA ASN A 72 -10.58 -9.15 1.79
C ASN A 72 -10.67 -7.93 0.87
N SER A 73 -11.73 -7.11 1.01
CA SER A 73 -11.88 -5.86 0.25
C SER A 73 -10.73 -4.89 0.52
N ILE A 74 -10.35 -4.72 1.79
CA ILE A 74 -9.22 -3.85 2.17
C ILE A 74 -7.92 -4.35 1.55
N VAL A 75 -7.69 -5.66 1.59
CA VAL A 75 -6.50 -6.29 1.01
C VAL A 75 -6.45 -6.08 -0.50
N ASN A 76 -7.54 -6.37 -1.22
CA ASN A 76 -7.61 -6.20 -2.67
C ASN A 76 -7.39 -4.74 -3.08
N GLU A 77 -8.10 -3.79 -2.45
CA GLU A 77 -7.91 -2.36 -2.71
C GLU A 77 -6.46 -1.91 -2.49
N PHE A 78 -5.80 -2.45 -1.47
CA PHE A 78 -4.41 -2.12 -1.16
C PHE A 78 -3.44 -2.73 -2.17
N PHE A 79 -3.64 -3.99 -2.56
CA PHE A 79 -2.85 -4.65 -3.61
C PHE A 79 -2.97 -3.92 -4.95
N ASP A 80 -4.17 -3.53 -5.35
CA ASP A 80 -4.39 -2.76 -6.59
C ASP A 80 -3.64 -1.42 -6.54
N THR A 81 -3.63 -0.77 -5.38
CA THR A 81 -2.88 0.47 -5.18
C THR A 81 -1.37 0.25 -5.27
N ALA A 82 -0.85 -0.80 -4.63
CA ALA A 82 0.58 -1.15 -4.70
C ALA A 82 1.00 -1.49 -6.13
N ASN A 83 0.21 -2.28 -6.86
CA ASN A 83 0.46 -2.61 -8.26
C ASN A 83 0.49 -1.33 -9.13
N SER A 84 -0.47 -0.43 -8.95
CA SER A 84 -0.47 0.86 -9.64
C SER A 84 0.78 1.69 -9.31
N CYS A 85 1.28 1.66 -8.08
CA CYS A 85 2.52 2.35 -7.71
C CYS A 85 3.74 1.78 -8.46
N PHE A 86 3.86 0.45 -8.56
CA PHE A 86 4.92 -0.21 -9.32
C PHE A 86 4.83 0.08 -10.82
N GLU A 87 3.64 0.07 -11.39
CA GLU A 87 3.42 0.45 -12.79
C GLU A 87 3.83 1.90 -13.06
N ASP A 88 3.46 2.82 -12.16
CA ASP A 88 3.82 4.22 -12.28
C ASP A 88 5.33 4.43 -12.16
N LEU A 89 6.01 3.73 -11.24
CA LEU A 89 7.47 3.74 -11.12
C LEU A 89 8.15 3.14 -12.37
N SER A 90 7.63 2.04 -12.91
CA SER A 90 8.16 1.41 -14.14
C SER A 90 8.08 2.35 -15.35
N LYS A 91 7.02 3.14 -15.46
CA LYS A 91 6.89 4.16 -16.52
C LYS A 91 7.95 5.25 -16.39
N LEU A 92 8.39 5.58 -15.19
CA LEU A 92 9.48 6.54 -14.96
C LEU A 92 10.84 5.97 -15.39
N SER A 93 11.09 4.68 -15.13
CA SER A 93 12.34 4.01 -15.52
C SER A 93 12.50 3.72 -17.01
N LYS A 94 11.41 3.69 -17.79
CA LYS A 94 11.46 3.43 -19.24
C LYS A 94 11.78 4.68 -20.07
N LYS A 95 12.01 5.83 -19.43
CA LYS A 95 12.34 7.11 -20.05
C LYS A 95 13.85 7.37 -19.96
#